data_AF-A0A9P1AVR6-F1
#
_entry.id   AF-A0A9P1AVR6-F1
#
_cell.length_a   1.000
_cell.length_b   1.000
_cell.length_c   1.000
_cell.angle_alpha   90.00
_cell.angle_beta   90.00
_cell.angle_gamma   90.00
#
_symmetry.space_group_name_H-M   'P 1'
#
loop_
_entity.id
_entity.type
_entity.pdbx_description
1 polymer ?
#
loop_
_entity_poly.entity_id
_entity_poly.type
_entity_poly.pdbx_seq_one_letter_code
_entity_poly.pdbx_strand_id
1 'polypeptide(L)'
;MESFVFVRGNQRVVEVTAEIDGIISKKTLRAAFQLEEDVPIGLFRNNRGLKCREDDFFELQDGWNGAEYELRWEEERRSRRATPADQGATNPKRQKLDPAPEQLPVDGDLAASIGQYALFYNVKSDDYKRCAIPLSTKLAATFQHGENKKIKIDDEIVIRSWSDEKFNVKTRVVRIIEELDVIILKSDEKDLCNQSLPLSPVPPQKGMEYLMMGYSILHNKTSHLSLSTGIIASDVKRRFRYTGSSGSFKGDSGGGCWNKKGQLIGMQVEVEKGGHTKDDKGRPASPACGGRCCIVAVCDVLVAIRDLLPPADSDEEYEWNE
;
A
#
# COMPACT_ATOMS: atom_id res chain seq x y z
N MET A 1 37.05 -7.29 -20.38
CA MET A 1 37.74 -7.20 -19.07
C MET A 1 36.66 -7.27 -18.02
N GLU A 2 36.81 -8.16 -17.05
CA GLU A 2 35.89 -8.20 -15.91
C GLU A 2 36.07 -6.93 -15.10
N SER A 3 34.95 -6.30 -14.72
CA SER A 3 34.96 -5.04 -13.99
C SER A 3 34.74 -5.32 -12.50
N PHE A 4 35.62 -4.82 -11.66
CA PHE A 4 35.70 -5.18 -10.25
C PHE A 4 35.99 -3.97 -9.36
N VAL A 5 35.79 -4.15 -8.06
CA VAL A 5 36.22 -3.21 -7.02
C VAL A 5 36.94 -3.96 -5.90
N PHE A 6 37.75 -3.24 -5.13
CA PHE A 6 38.27 -3.75 -3.87
C PHE A 6 37.36 -3.31 -2.73
N VAL A 7 36.90 -4.25 -1.92
CA VAL A 7 36.08 -3.96 -0.74
C VAL A 7 36.85 -4.35 0.51
N ARG A 8 37.03 -3.40 1.42
CA ARG A 8 37.67 -3.59 2.72
C ARG A 8 36.63 -3.75 3.81
N GLY A 9 36.70 -4.81 4.60
CA GLY A 9 35.80 -5.09 5.71
C GLY A 9 36.46 -5.93 6.78
N ASN A 10 36.34 -5.56 8.06
CA ASN A 10 36.93 -6.24 9.21
C ASN A 10 38.39 -6.71 8.97
N GLN A 11 39.26 -5.76 8.60
CA GLN A 11 40.69 -5.96 8.30
C GLN A 11 41.00 -6.86 7.08
N ARG A 12 40.01 -7.26 6.28
CA ARG A 12 40.18 -8.00 5.03
C ARG A 12 39.88 -7.12 3.83
N VAL A 13 40.56 -7.36 2.73
CA VAL A 13 40.26 -6.76 1.42
C VAL A 13 39.91 -7.87 0.45
N VAL A 14 38.75 -7.76 -0.20
CA VAL A 14 38.23 -8.76 -1.14
C VAL A 14 37.94 -8.08 -2.48
N GLU A 15 38.34 -8.72 -3.57
CA GLU A 15 37.95 -8.30 -4.92
C GLU A 15 36.50 -8.74 -5.17
N VAL A 16 35.64 -7.78 -5.53
CA VAL A 16 34.22 -8.03 -5.78
C VAL A 16 33.89 -7.61 -7.20
N THR A 17 33.49 -8.57 -8.03
CA THR A 17 33.04 -8.34 -9.40
C THR A 17 31.69 -7.61 -9.38
N ALA A 18 31.56 -6.55 -10.18
CA ALA A 18 30.28 -5.88 -10.36
C ALA A 18 29.35 -6.72 -11.25
N GLU A 19 28.09 -6.86 -10.86
CA GLU A 19 27.11 -7.67 -11.63
C GLU A 19 26.71 -6.98 -12.95
N ILE A 20 26.68 -5.63 -12.93
CA ILE A 20 26.41 -4.75 -14.06
C ILE A 20 27.35 -3.54 -13.90
N ASP A 21 27.71 -2.87 -15.00
CA ASP A 21 28.58 -1.67 -15.00
C ASP A 21 28.12 -0.66 -13.93
N GLY A 22 28.95 -0.47 -12.89
CA GLY A 22 28.70 0.45 -11.80
C GLY A 22 27.71 -0.02 -10.73
N ILE A 23 27.36 -1.31 -10.66
CA ILE A 23 26.37 -1.82 -9.70
C ILE A 23 26.86 -3.06 -8.95
N ILE A 24 26.76 -3.02 -7.61
CA ILE A 24 27.05 -4.17 -6.72
C ILE A 24 25.85 -4.45 -5.82
N SER A 25 25.40 -5.71 -5.77
CA SER A 25 24.29 -6.10 -4.90
C SER A 25 24.76 -6.34 -3.46
N LYS A 26 23.87 -6.13 -2.49
CA LYS A 26 24.14 -6.54 -1.10
C LYS A 26 24.39 -8.04 -1.01
N LYS A 27 23.74 -8.84 -1.85
CA LYS A 27 23.93 -10.29 -1.90
C LYS A 27 25.37 -10.66 -2.27
N THR A 28 25.96 -9.99 -3.26
CA THR A 28 27.38 -10.20 -3.64
C THR A 28 28.30 -9.90 -2.46
N LEU A 29 28.09 -8.77 -1.78
CA LEU A 29 28.90 -8.35 -0.64
C LEU A 29 28.76 -9.31 0.55
N ARG A 30 27.53 -9.76 0.85
CA ARG A 30 27.31 -10.74 1.91
C ARG A 30 27.98 -12.08 1.61
N ALA A 31 27.90 -12.56 0.37
CA ALA A 31 28.59 -13.78 -0.03
C ALA A 31 30.13 -13.64 0.09
N ALA A 32 30.68 -12.50 -0.34
CA ALA A 32 32.12 -12.22 -0.27
C ALA A 32 32.66 -12.17 1.16
N PHE A 33 31.86 -11.67 2.11
CA PHE A 33 32.24 -11.51 3.51
C PHE A 33 31.60 -12.55 4.46
N GLN A 34 30.89 -13.55 3.91
CA GLN A 34 30.18 -14.60 4.67
C GLN A 34 29.23 -14.05 5.74
N LEU A 35 28.50 -12.99 5.41
CA LEU A 35 27.57 -12.33 6.32
C LEU A 35 26.17 -12.97 6.27
N GLU A 36 25.49 -13.05 7.42
CA GLU A 36 24.09 -13.47 7.50
C GLU A 36 23.18 -12.48 6.73
N GLU A 37 22.03 -12.95 6.24
CA GLU A 37 21.13 -12.17 5.37
C GLU A 37 20.54 -10.93 6.07
N ASP A 38 20.32 -11.02 7.38
CA ASP A 38 19.74 -9.99 8.23
C ASP A 38 20.76 -8.96 8.75
N VAL A 39 22.07 -9.18 8.53
CA VAL A 39 23.13 -8.24 8.93
C VAL A 39 23.01 -6.96 8.09
N PRO A 40 22.79 -5.78 8.71
CA PRO A 40 22.80 -4.51 8.01
C PRO A 40 24.22 -4.21 7.52
N ILE A 41 24.34 -3.98 6.21
CA ILE A 41 25.60 -3.61 5.57
C ILE A 41 25.50 -2.25 4.91
N GLY A 42 26.57 -1.47 5.00
CA GLY A 42 26.74 -0.21 4.29
C GLY A 42 28.07 -0.21 3.53
N LEU A 43 28.05 0.29 2.30
CA LEU A 43 29.22 0.44 1.46
C LEU A 43 29.63 1.91 1.39
N PHE A 44 30.91 2.20 1.58
CA PHE A 44 31.44 3.56 1.69
C PHE A 44 32.63 3.75 0.75
N ARG A 45 32.83 4.97 0.24
CA ARG A 45 34.05 5.40 -0.46
C ARG A 45 34.44 6.77 0.05
N ASN A 46 35.71 6.97 0.42
CA ASN A 46 36.19 8.25 0.96
C ASN A 46 35.32 8.79 2.12
N ASN A 47 34.95 7.92 3.06
CA ASN A 47 34.03 8.22 4.18
C ASN A 47 32.61 8.67 3.79
N ARG A 48 32.21 8.51 2.52
CA ARG A 48 30.85 8.78 2.05
C ARG A 48 30.11 7.47 1.81
N GLY A 49 28.94 7.33 2.43
CA GLY A 49 28.07 6.18 2.21
C GLY A 49 27.46 6.21 0.82
N LEU A 50 27.50 5.08 0.12
CA LEU A 50 26.85 4.93 -1.17
C LEU A 50 25.35 4.77 -0.98
N LYS A 51 24.58 5.31 -1.93
CA LYS A 51 23.13 5.16 -1.95
C LYS A 51 22.80 3.72 -2.33
N CYS A 52 22.01 3.07 -1.47
CA CYS A 52 21.41 1.79 -1.77
C CYS A 52 20.02 2.01 -2.39
N ARG A 53 19.73 1.40 -3.54
CA ARG A 53 18.40 1.40 -4.17
C ARG A 53 17.42 0.54 -3.38
N GLU A 54 16.12 0.74 -3.64
CA GLU A 54 15.03 -0.05 -3.03
C GLU A 54 15.14 -1.56 -3.31
N ASP A 55 15.89 -1.95 -4.35
CA ASP A 55 16.13 -3.34 -4.76
C ASP A 55 17.45 -3.94 -4.21
N ASP A 56 18.04 -3.39 -3.14
CA ASP A 56 19.26 -3.92 -2.49
C ASP A 56 20.58 -3.83 -3.30
N PHE A 57 20.68 -2.86 -4.21
CA PHE A 57 21.89 -2.57 -4.98
C PHE A 57 22.57 -1.27 -4.55
N PHE A 58 23.90 -1.23 -4.59
CA PHE A 58 24.71 -0.02 -4.44
C PHE A 58 25.14 0.48 -5.83
N GLU A 59 24.94 1.78 -6.07
CA GLU A 59 25.46 2.46 -7.25
C GLU A 59 26.88 2.96 -6.98
N LEU A 60 27.82 2.55 -7.83
CA LEU A 60 29.19 3.00 -7.81
C LEU A 60 29.31 4.30 -8.62
N GLN A 61 30.10 5.25 -8.09
CA GLN A 61 30.33 6.54 -8.76
C GLN A 61 31.36 6.41 -9.89
N ASP A 62 31.53 7.46 -10.69
CA ASP A 62 32.53 7.47 -11.77
C ASP A 62 33.95 7.06 -11.30
N GLY A 63 34.69 6.40 -12.18
CA GLY A 63 36.01 5.85 -11.87
C GLY A 63 35.95 4.79 -10.75
N TRP A 64 34.94 3.93 -10.78
CA TRP A 64 34.74 2.87 -9.79
C TRP A 64 35.60 1.64 -10.04
N ASN A 65 35.91 1.33 -11.31
CA ASN A 65 36.62 0.10 -11.65
C ASN A 65 38.04 0.12 -11.05
N GLY A 66 38.36 -0.90 -10.25
CA GLY A 66 39.59 -1.00 -9.48
C GLY A 66 39.68 -0.07 -8.27
N ALA A 67 38.62 0.66 -7.93
CA ALA A 67 38.60 1.54 -6.75
C ALA A 67 38.36 0.76 -5.46
N GLU A 68 38.84 1.33 -4.34
CA GLU A 68 38.65 0.76 -3.01
C GLU A 68 37.42 1.35 -2.29
N TYR A 69 36.64 0.46 -1.69
CA TYR A 69 35.45 0.74 -0.90
C TYR A 69 35.59 0.12 0.50
N GLU A 70 34.88 0.67 1.47
CA GLU A 70 34.82 0.16 2.83
C GLU A 70 33.42 -0.41 3.10
N LEU A 71 33.36 -1.67 3.49
CA LEU A 71 32.15 -2.34 3.95
C LEU A 71 32.09 -2.26 5.48
N ARG A 72 31.02 -1.66 5.99
CA ARG A 72 30.74 -1.59 7.44
C ARG A 72 29.48 -2.41 7.76
N TRP A 73 29.54 -3.19 8.82
CA TRP A 73 28.42 -3.94 9.36
C TRP A 73 28.46 -3.95 10.89
N GLU A 74 27.30 -4.04 11.55
CA GLU A 74 27.20 -4.11 13.01
C GLU A 74 27.26 -5.56 13.48
N GLU A 75 28.42 -6.00 13.99
CA GLU A 75 28.62 -7.34 14.58
C GLU A 75 28.30 -7.39 16.09
N GLU A 76 28.32 -6.24 16.79
CA GLU A 76 28.51 -6.17 18.25
C GLU A 76 27.28 -6.38 19.16
N ARG A 77 26.07 -6.67 18.66
CA ARG A 77 24.89 -6.80 19.53
C ARG A 77 24.67 -8.18 20.17
N ARG A 78 25.49 -9.20 19.88
CA ARG A 78 25.30 -10.56 20.45
C ARG A 78 26.02 -10.83 21.79
N SER A 79 26.85 -9.91 22.32
CA SER A 79 27.81 -10.28 23.38
C SER A 79 27.99 -9.28 24.55
N ARG A 80 26.93 -8.64 25.06
CA ARG A 80 27.05 -7.93 26.36
C ARG A 80 26.24 -8.64 27.45
N ARG A 81 26.95 -9.43 28.28
CA ARG A 81 26.46 -9.81 29.61
C ARG A 81 26.25 -8.52 30.41
N ALA A 82 25.04 -8.34 30.92
CA ALA A 82 24.69 -7.21 31.76
C ALA A 82 25.55 -7.22 33.04
N THR A 83 26.37 -6.20 33.23
CA THR A 83 26.92 -5.83 34.53
C THR A 83 25.91 -4.90 35.20
N PRO A 84 25.50 -5.13 36.46
CA PRO A 84 24.57 -4.24 37.12
C PRO A 84 25.33 -2.97 37.53
N ALA A 85 25.01 -1.85 36.87
CA ALA A 85 25.40 -0.53 37.35
C ALA A 85 24.20 0.09 38.06
N ASP A 86 24.31 0.10 39.38
CA ASP A 86 23.67 1.07 40.25
C ASP A 86 23.94 2.50 39.75
N GLN A 87 23.01 3.41 40.07
CA GLN A 87 23.04 4.87 39.89
C GLN A 87 22.19 5.45 38.75
N GLY A 88 20.99 5.87 39.12
CA GLY A 88 20.60 7.27 38.94
C GLY A 88 20.29 7.76 37.53
N ALA A 89 19.61 6.96 36.71
CA ALA A 89 19.00 7.47 35.47
C ALA A 89 17.48 7.66 35.65
N THR A 90 16.99 8.88 35.45
CA THR A 90 15.57 9.19 35.37
C THR A 90 14.89 8.27 34.36
N ASN A 91 13.83 7.57 34.80
CA ASN A 91 13.04 6.64 34.00
C ASN A 91 12.88 7.14 32.55
N PRO A 92 13.38 6.40 31.53
CA PRO A 92 13.04 6.73 30.16
C PRO A 92 11.52 6.66 30.05
N LYS A 93 10.90 7.76 29.58
CA LYS A 93 9.47 7.80 29.27
C LYS A 93 9.18 6.59 28.38
N ARG A 94 8.51 5.57 28.94
CA ARG A 94 7.96 4.45 28.17
C ARG A 94 7.26 5.07 26.97
N GLN A 95 7.76 4.80 25.76
CA GLN A 95 6.97 5.07 24.57
C GLN A 95 5.67 4.32 24.78
N LYS A 96 4.55 5.06 24.74
CA LYS A 96 3.23 4.44 24.66
C LYS A 96 3.26 3.57 23.42
N LEU A 97 3.43 2.26 23.61
CA LEU A 97 3.01 1.29 22.62
C LEU A 97 1.55 1.64 22.33
N ASP A 98 1.26 2.04 21.09
CA ASP A 98 -0.12 2.15 20.64
C ASP A 98 -0.77 0.79 20.99
N PRO A 99 -1.92 0.78 21.68
CA PRO A 99 -2.61 -0.46 22.00
C PRO A 99 -2.82 -1.24 20.71
N ALA A 100 -2.61 -2.56 20.76
CA ALA A 100 -2.90 -3.44 19.64
C ALA A 100 -4.32 -3.11 19.15
N PRO A 101 -4.53 -2.86 17.84
CA PRO A 101 -5.83 -2.47 17.34
C PRO A 101 -6.83 -3.55 17.72
N GLU A 102 -7.79 -3.18 18.56
CA GLU A 102 -8.92 -4.02 18.89
C GLU A 102 -9.66 -4.30 17.58
N GLN A 103 -9.71 -5.57 17.17
CA GLN A 103 -10.47 -5.95 15.97
C GLN A 103 -11.95 -5.75 16.28
N LEU A 104 -12.51 -4.65 15.77
CA LEU A 104 -13.93 -4.38 15.91
C LEU A 104 -14.70 -5.51 15.20
N PRO A 105 -15.75 -6.07 15.81
CA PRO A 105 -16.53 -7.12 15.19
C PRO A 105 -17.08 -6.65 13.84
N VAL A 106 -17.00 -7.51 12.83
CA VAL A 106 -17.61 -7.26 11.52
C VAL A 106 -19.12 -7.46 11.66
N ASP A 107 -19.90 -6.41 11.36
CA ASP A 107 -21.34 -6.52 11.22
C ASP A 107 -21.67 -7.35 9.96
N GLY A 108 -22.23 -8.55 10.16
CA GLY A 108 -22.52 -9.50 9.10
C GLY A 108 -23.61 -9.02 8.14
N ASP A 109 -24.60 -8.27 8.63
CA ASP A 109 -25.69 -7.74 7.82
C ASP A 109 -25.17 -6.59 6.95
N LEU A 110 -24.34 -5.72 7.54
CA LEU A 110 -23.63 -4.68 6.80
C LEU A 110 -22.75 -5.30 5.72
N ALA A 111 -21.92 -6.29 6.06
CA ALA A 111 -21.04 -6.98 5.11
C ALA A 111 -21.82 -7.62 3.94
N ALA A 112 -22.96 -8.26 4.23
CA ALA A 112 -23.84 -8.82 3.21
C ALA A 112 -24.42 -7.73 2.30
N SER A 113 -24.86 -6.60 2.87
CA SER A 113 -25.46 -5.49 2.13
C SER A 113 -24.49 -4.80 1.17
N ILE A 114 -23.21 -4.67 1.55
CA ILE A 114 -22.18 -4.06 0.70
C ILE A 114 -21.51 -5.06 -0.24
N GLY A 115 -21.61 -6.37 0.04
CA GLY A 115 -20.95 -7.43 -0.73
C GLY A 115 -21.33 -7.45 -2.22
N GLN A 116 -22.51 -6.96 -2.56
CA GLN A 116 -22.94 -6.77 -3.96
C GLN A 116 -22.07 -5.78 -4.75
N TYR A 117 -21.32 -4.91 -4.07
CA TYR A 117 -20.40 -3.93 -4.65
C TYR A 117 -18.95 -4.42 -4.67
N ALA A 118 -18.70 -5.70 -4.36
CA ALA A 118 -17.38 -6.31 -4.45
C ALA A 118 -17.02 -6.57 -5.92
N LEU A 119 -16.47 -5.54 -6.56
CA LEU A 119 -16.05 -5.57 -7.96
C LEU A 119 -14.54 -5.81 -8.07
N PHE A 120 -14.15 -6.57 -9.09
CA PHE A 120 -12.75 -6.84 -9.38
C PHE A 120 -12.45 -6.95 -10.86
N TYR A 121 -11.17 -6.92 -11.19
CA TYR A 121 -10.65 -7.30 -12.49
C TYR A 121 -9.34 -8.07 -12.33
N ASN A 122 -8.90 -8.68 -13.41
CA ASN A 122 -7.61 -9.35 -13.53
C ASN A 122 -6.83 -8.69 -14.65
N VAL A 123 -5.51 -8.60 -14.51
CA VAL A 123 -4.63 -8.16 -15.60
C VAL A 123 -4.13 -9.41 -16.30
N LYS A 124 -4.00 -9.40 -17.63
CA LYS A 124 -3.61 -10.60 -18.41
C LYS A 124 -2.30 -11.28 -17.95
N SER A 125 -1.44 -10.55 -17.24
CA SER A 125 -0.16 -11.05 -16.73
C SER A 125 -0.27 -11.93 -15.49
N ASP A 126 -1.39 -11.91 -14.77
CA ASP A 126 -1.61 -12.72 -13.56
C ASP A 126 -3.08 -13.01 -13.27
N ASP A 127 -3.33 -14.03 -12.44
CA ASP A 127 -4.68 -14.39 -12.00
C ASP A 127 -5.11 -13.63 -10.73
N TYR A 128 -4.42 -12.54 -10.37
CA TYR A 128 -4.76 -11.78 -9.17
C TYR A 128 -5.97 -10.89 -9.40
N LYS A 129 -6.93 -10.99 -8.47
CA LYS A 129 -8.07 -10.07 -8.40
C LYS A 129 -7.58 -8.75 -7.83
N ARG A 130 -7.79 -7.67 -8.57
CA ARG A 130 -7.56 -6.30 -8.16
C ARG A 130 -8.90 -5.64 -7.90
N CYS A 131 -8.98 -4.85 -6.85
CA CYS A 131 -10.24 -4.23 -6.45
C CYS A 131 -10.65 -3.11 -7.41
N ALA A 132 -11.95 -3.00 -7.60
CA ALA A 132 -12.59 -1.80 -8.11
C ALA A 132 -13.81 -1.48 -7.23
N ILE A 133 -14.19 -0.22 -7.17
CA ILE A 133 -15.43 0.23 -6.54
C ILE A 133 -16.33 0.87 -7.57
N PRO A 134 -17.65 0.63 -7.53
CA PRO A 134 -18.58 1.46 -8.29
C PRO A 134 -18.55 2.90 -7.75
N LEU A 135 -18.80 3.87 -8.63
CA LEU A 135 -19.03 5.28 -8.29
C LEU A 135 -20.44 5.73 -8.73
N SER A 136 -20.97 5.12 -9.78
CA SER A 136 -22.34 5.26 -10.26
C SER A 136 -22.74 3.97 -10.99
N THR A 137 -23.94 3.93 -11.57
CA THR A 137 -24.37 2.80 -12.41
C THR A 137 -23.46 2.59 -13.61
N LYS A 138 -22.76 3.60 -14.11
CA LYS A 138 -21.88 3.51 -15.30
C LYS A 138 -20.40 3.74 -15.02
N LEU A 139 -20.04 4.21 -13.83
CA LEU A 139 -18.67 4.54 -13.47
C LEU A 139 -18.14 3.66 -12.33
N ALA A 140 -16.86 3.31 -12.40
CA ALA A 140 -16.10 2.68 -11.33
C ALA A 140 -14.73 3.35 -11.17
N ALA A 141 -14.09 3.10 -10.03
CA ALA A 141 -12.72 3.51 -9.75
C ALA A 141 -11.85 2.32 -9.35
N THR A 142 -10.56 2.41 -9.68
CA THR A 142 -9.49 1.57 -9.16
C THR A 142 -8.23 2.42 -8.93
N PHE A 143 -7.12 1.81 -8.53
CA PHE A 143 -5.88 2.49 -8.17
C PHE A 143 -4.90 2.63 -9.36
N GLN A 144 -3.99 3.62 -9.30
CA GLN A 144 -3.04 3.95 -10.38
C GLN A 144 -1.56 3.65 -10.02
N HIS A 145 -1.29 2.74 -9.08
CA HIS A 145 0.08 2.32 -8.73
C HIS A 145 0.36 0.85 -9.08
N GLY A 146 1.60 0.42 -8.87
CA GLY A 146 2.03 -0.95 -9.20
C GLY A 146 1.88 -1.26 -10.69
N GLU A 147 1.33 -2.43 -11.01
CA GLU A 147 1.11 -2.84 -12.41
C GLU A 147 0.09 -1.95 -13.14
N ASN A 148 -0.78 -1.26 -12.41
CA ASN A 148 -1.78 -0.38 -13.01
C ASN A 148 -1.19 0.91 -13.57
N LYS A 149 0.07 1.24 -13.26
CA LYS A 149 0.76 2.40 -13.87
C LYS A 149 0.87 2.30 -15.39
N LYS A 150 0.76 1.09 -15.95
CA LYS A 150 0.83 0.84 -17.39
C LYS A 150 -0.51 1.10 -18.10
N ILE A 151 -1.61 1.20 -17.35
CA ILE A 151 -2.96 1.44 -17.86
C ILE A 151 -3.03 2.87 -18.40
N LYS A 152 -3.62 3.01 -19.59
CA LYS A 152 -3.78 4.28 -20.30
C LYS A 152 -5.26 4.59 -20.53
N ILE A 153 -5.54 5.85 -20.85
CA ILE A 153 -6.85 6.26 -21.35
C ILE A 153 -7.22 5.38 -22.55
N ASP A 154 -8.51 5.03 -22.63
CA ASP A 154 -9.13 4.14 -23.61
C ASP A 154 -8.78 2.65 -23.52
N ASP A 155 -7.91 2.23 -22.59
CA ASP A 155 -7.70 0.80 -22.33
C ASP A 155 -9.00 0.13 -21.86
N GLU A 156 -9.28 -1.06 -22.40
CA GLU A 156 -10.43 -1.88 -22.00
C GLU A 156 -10.10 -2.72 -20.77
N ILE A 157 -10.96 -2.63 -19.75
CA ILE A 157 -10.88 -3.42 -18.52
C ILE A 157 -12.21 -4.12 -18.29
N VAL A 158 -12.14 -5.43 -18.04
CA VAL A 158 -13.32 -6.25 -17.73
C VAL A 158 -13.53 -6.31 -16.23
N ILE A 159 -14.62 -5.69 -15.77
CA ILE A 159 -15.06 -5.75 -14.38
C ILE A 159 -15.96 -6.96 -14.15
N ARG A 160 -15.70 -7.66 -13.05
CA ARG A 160 -16.42 -8.85 -12.57
C ARG A 160 -16.94 -8.59 -11.16
N SER A 161 -17.98 -9.30 -10.77
CA SER A 161 -18.50 -9.27 -9.40
C SER A 161 -18.14 -10.55 -8.66
N TRP A 162 -17.88 -10.45 -7.36
CA TRP A 162 -17.77 -11.63 -6.51
C TRP A 162 -19.14 -12.27 -6.20
N SER A 163 -20.20 -11.47 -6.11
CA SER A 163 -21.54 -11.95 -5.76
C SER A 163 -22.29 -12.57 -6.94
N ASP A 164 -21.87 -12.30 -8.17
CA ASP A 164 -22.50 -12.80 -9.39
C ASP A 164 -21.44 -13.21 -10.41
N GLU A 165 -21.27 -14.52 -10.62
CA GLU A 165 -20.31 -15.08 -11.58
C GLU A 165 -20.65 -14.74 -13.04
N LYS A 166 -21.91 -14.41 -13.33
CA LYS A 166 -22.34 -13.99 -14.68
C LYS A 166 -22.07 -12.51 -14.92
N PHE A 167 -21.79 -11.76 -13.87
CA PHE A 167 -21.45 -10.35 -13.97
C PHE A 167 -20.08 -10.19 -14.65
N ASN A 168 -20.11 -9.67 -15.86
CA ASN A 168 -18.94 -9.43 -16.69
C ASN A 168 -19.25 -8.21 -17.56
N VAL A 169 -18.67 -7.08 -17.18
CA VAL A 169 -18.93 -5.77 -17.78
C VAL A 169 -17.63 -5.23 -18.35
N LYS A 170 -17.63 -4.98 -19.66
CA LYS A 170 -16.54 -4.27 -20.32
C LYS A 170 -16.62 -2.79 -19.97
N THR A 171 -15.48 -2.24 -19.56
CA THR A 171 -15.31 -0.82 -19.27
C THR A 171 -14.12 -0.29 -20.03
N ARG A 172 -14.09 1.01 -20.27
CA ARG A 172 -12.94 1.74 -20.80
C ARG A 172 -12.42 2.74 -19.77
N VAL A 173 -11.12 2.96 -19.78
CA VAL A 173 -10.50 4.00 -18.95
C VAL A 173 -10.83 5.37 -19.53
N VAL A 174 -11.55 6.19 -18.75
CA VAL A 174 -11.99 7.53 -19.21
C VAL A 174 -11.24 8.67 -18.53
N ARG A 175 -10.59 8.40 -17.38
CA ARG A 175 -9.77 9.40 -16.68
C ARG A 175 -8.74 8.71 -15.79
N ILE A 176 -7.59 9.34 -15.64
CA ILE A 176 -6.58 9.01 -14.64
C ILE A 176 -6.35 10.27 -13.81
N ILE A 177 -6.43 10.14 -12.48
CA ILE A 177 -6.28 11.24 -11.53
C ILE A 177 -5.04 10.94 -10.69
N GLU A 178 -3.89 11.38 -11.18
CA GLU A 178 -2.58 11.02 -10.61
C GLU A 178 -2.41 11.53 -9.19
N GLU A 179 -3.00 12.68 -8.87
CA GLU A 179 -2.92 13.29 -7.53
C GLU A 179 -3.59 12.43 -6.46
N LEU A 180 -4.62 11.67 -6.87
CA LEU A 180 -5.39 10.78 -6.01
C LEU A 180 -4.96 9.32 -6.13
N ASP A 181 -4.08 8.97 -7.08
CA ASP A 181 -3.74 7.58 -7.41
C ASP A 181 -4.97 6.76 -7.84
N VAL A 182 -5.81 7.36 -8.70
CA VAL A 182 -7.10 6.78 -9.12
C VAL A 182 -7.22 6.68 -10.64
N ILE A 183 -7.79 5.57 -11.11
CA ILE A 183 -8.21 5.33 -12.50
C ILE A 183 -9.73 5.25 -12.52
N ILE A 184 -10.37 5.97 -13.44
CA ILE A 184 -11.82 5.99 -13.64
C ILE A 184 -12.18 5.17 -14.86
N LEU A 185 -13.12 4.26 -14.66
CA LEU A 185 -13.62 3.32 -15.65
C LEU A 185 -15.06 3.65 -15.98
N LYS A 186 -15.43 3.55 -17.25
CA LYS A 186 -16.80 3.76 -17.72
C LYS A 186 -17.30 2.55 -18.49
N SER A 187 -18.51 2.12 -18.20
CA SER A 187 -19.28 1.21 -19.05
C SER A 187 -20.24 2.00 -19.92
N ASP A 188 -20.28 1.69 -21.22
CA ASP A 188 -21.25 2.29 -22.14
C ASP A 188 -22.50 1.41 -22.32
N GLU A 189 -22.41 0.10 -22.04
CA GLU A 189 -23.49 -0.86 -22.32
C GLU A 189 -24.24 -1.29 -21.05
N LYS A 190 -23.55 -1.93 -20.11
CA LYS A 190 -24.16 -2.55 -18.93
C LYS A 190 -23.93 -1.73 -17.66
N ASP A 191 -24.86 -1.82 -16.72
CA ASP A 191 -24.67 -1.17 -15.42
C ASP A 191 -23.67 -1.95 -14.56
N LEU A 192 -22.85 -1.21 -13.83
CA LEU A 192 -21.86 -1.71 -12.89
C LEU A 192 -22.48 -2.04 -11.53
N CYS A 193 -23.65 -1.47 -11.23
CA CYS A 193 -24.43 -1.77 -10.03
C CYS A 193 -25.93 -1.49 -10.29
N ASN A 194 -26.81 -2.23 -9.61
CA ASN A 194 -28.25 -2.25 -9.89
C ASN A 194 -29.03 -1.08 -9.26
N GLN A 195 -28.43 -0.34 -8.34
CA GLN A 195 -29.09 0.72 -7.57
C GLN A 195 -28.15 1.94 -7.45
N SER A 196 -28.73 3.08 -7.10
CA SER A 196 -27.97 4.26 -6.66
C SER A 196 -27.01 3.82 -5.56
N LEU A 197 -25.72 3.97 -5.80
CA LEU A 197 -24.71 3.62 -4.82
C LEU A 197 -24.89 4.49 -3.57
N PRO A 198 -24.97 3.92 -2.36
CA PRO A 198 -25.02 4.72 -1.15
C PRO A 198 -23.67 5.42 -0.96
N LEU A 199 -23.56 6.65 -1.44
CA LEU A 199 -22.39 7.49 -1.30
C LEU A 199 -22.51 8.33 -0.03
N SER A 200 -21.45 8.43 0.75
CA SER A 200 -21.47 9.32 1.90
C SER A 200 -21.30 10.77 1.43
N PRO A 201 -22.17 11.70 1.84
CA PRO A 201 -22.02 13.12 1.51
C PRO A 201 -20.96 13.81 2.38
N VAL A 202 -20.47 13.12 3.42
CA VAL A 202 -19.51 13.65 4.38
C VAL A 202 -18.15 13.03 4.14
N PRO A 203 -17.06 13.82 4.06
CA PRO A 203 -15.72 13.27 3.98
C PRO A 203 -15.40 12.43 5.24
N PRO A 204 -14.46 11.47 5.16
CA PRO A 204 -13.96 10.77 6.33
C PRO A 204 -13.49 11.73 7.41
N GLN A 205 -13.71 11.39 8.68
CA GLN A 205 -13.33 12.21 9.84
C GLN A 205 -12.63 11.34 10.87
N LYS A 206 -11.62 11.88 11.56
CA LYS A 206 -10.94 11.16 12.65
C LYS A 206 -11.94 10.58 13.66
N GLY A 207 -11.77 9.30 13.98
CA GLY A 207 -12.66 8.54 14.86
C GLY A 207 -13.85 7.89 14.17
N MET A 208 -14.11 8.19 12.88
CA MET A 208 -15.15 7.51 12.11
C MET A 208 -14.79 6.04 11.91
N GLU A 209 -15.67 5.14 12.31
CA GLU A 209 -15.56 3.71 12.04
C GLU A 209 -15.91 3.40 10.59
N TYR A 210 -15.18 2.45 10.00
CA TYR A 210 -15.42 1.95 8.66
C TYR A 210 -15.18 0.44 8.57
N LEU A 211 -15.83 -0.16 7.56
CA LEU A 211 -15.59 -1.50 7.05
C LEU A 211 -14.87 -1.36 5.70
N MET A 212 -13.67 -1.93 5.58
CA MET A 212 -12.92 -2.02 4.34
C MET A 212 -13.20 -3.36 3.66
N MET A 213 -13.58 -3.30 2.39
CA MET A 213 -13.84 -4.46 1.53
C MET A 213 -12.93 -4.42 0.31
N GLY A 214 -12.21 -5.52 0.08
CA GLY A 214 -11.28 -5.65 -1.05
C GLY A 214 -10.89 -7.10 -1.30
N TYR A 215 -9.78 -7.33 -2.00
CA TYR A 215 -9.28 -8.67 -2.31
C TYR A 215 -7.85 -8.84 -1.83
N SER A 216 -7.65 -9.62 -0.78
CA SER A 216 -6.29 -9.90 -0.28
C SER A 216 -5.69 -11.10 -1.01
N ILE A 217 -4.39 -11.02 -1.33
CA ILE A 217 -3.61 -12.08 -1.95
C ILE A 217 -2.95 -12.90 -0.85
N LEU A 218 -3.37 -14.16 -0.69
CA LEU A 218 -2.73 -15.11 0.21
C LEU A 218 -1.68 -15.95 -0.55
N HIS A 219 -0.49 -16.08 0.03
CA HIS A 219 0.62 -16.91 -0.47
C HIS A 219 0.98 -16.72 -1.96
N ASN A 220 0.81 -15.51 -2.50
CA ASN A 220 1.02 -15.18 -3.92
C ASN A 220 0.24 -16.09 -4.90
N LYS A 221 -0.85 -16.73 -4.46
CA LYS A 221 -1.58 -17.73 -5.27
C LYS A 221 -3.07 -17.47 -5.36
N THR A 222 -3.70 -16.98 -4.30
CA THR A 222 -5.17 -16.89 -4.27
C THR A 222 -5.62 -15.54 -3.75
N SER A 223 -6.42 -14.84 -4.56
CA SER A 223 -7.18 -13.67 -4.12
C SER A 223 -8.49 -14.11 -3.49
N HIS A 224 -8.73 -13.71 -2.24
CA HIS A 224 -9.99 -13.92 -1.53
C HIS A 224 -10.62 -12.57 -1.19
N LEU A 225 -11.96 -12.54 -1.13
CA LEU A 225 -12.66 -11.37 -0.60
C LEU A 225 -12.21 -11.17 0.85
N SER A 226 -11.77 -9.96 1.15
CA SER A 226 -11.25 -9.57 2.45
C SER A 226 -12.11 -8.46 3.04
N LEU A 227 -12.45 -8.62 4.31
CA LEU A 227 -13.21 -7.67 5.10
C LEU A 227 -12.42 -7.34 6.35
N SER A 228 -12.24 -6.06 6.62
CA SER A 228 -11.59 -5.61 7.84
C SER A 228 -12.22 -4.34 8.35
N THR A 229 -12.31 -4.21 9.66
CA THR A 229 -12.83 -3.02 10.32
C THR A 229 -11.69 -2.08 10.72
N GLY A 230 -12.00 -0.80 10.81
CA GLY A 230 -11.06 0.20 11.30
C GLY A 230 -11.73 1.50 11.69
N ILE A 231 -10.92 2.42 12.20
CA ILE A 231 -11.27 3.80 12.45
C ILE A 231 -10.36 4.71 11.63
N ILE A 232 -10.88 5.85 11.19
CA ILE A 232 -10.03 6.91 10.63
C ILE A 232 -9.13 7.43 11.75
N ALA A 233 -7.84 7.15 11.67
CA ALA A 233 -6.84 7.46 12.69
C ALA A 233 -6.38 8.93 12.62
N SER A 234 -6.37 9.51 11.41
CA SER A 234 -6.06 10.93 11.22
C SER A 234 -6.81 11.51 10.02
N ASP A 235 -7.12 12.79 10.10
CA ASP A 235 -7.67 13.59 9.00
C ASP A 235 -6.67 13.70 7.83
N VAL A 236 -7.08 14.42 6.78
CA VAL A 236 -6.32 14.61 5.53
C VAL A 236 -4.85 14.96 5.79
N LYS A 237 -3.97 14.03 5.43
CA LYS A 237 -2.54 14.27 5.29
C LYS A 237 -2.25 14.75 3.86
N ARG A 238 -0.96 14.91 3.53
CA ARG A 238 -0.48 15.26 2.18
C ARG A 238 -1.22 14.44 1.10
N ARG A 239 -1.62 15.12 0.01
CA ARG A 239 -2.29 14.55 -1.18
C ARG A 239 -3.71 13.98 -0.94
N PHE A 240 -4.54 14.63 -0.11
CA PHE A 240 -5.95 14.25 0.06
C PHE A 240 -6.16 12.81 0.58
N ARG A 241 -5.24 12.34 1.43
CA ARG A 241 -5.25 10.97 1.96
C ARG A 241 -5.51 10.94 3.45
N TYR A 242 -6.47 10.13 3.85
CA TYR A 242 -6.78 9.80 5.23
C TYR A 242 -6.01 8.55 5.66
N THR A 243 -5.66 8.45 6.94
CA THR A 243 -5.06 7.23 7.50
C THR A 243 -6.13 6.45 8.23
N GLY A 244 -6.39 5.21 7.85
CA GLY A 244 -7.21 4.28 8.61
C GLY A 244 -6.37 3.38 9.53
N SER A 245 -7.01 2.84 10.57
CA SER A 245 -6.36 1.95 11.54
C SER A 245 -6.31 0.49 11.08
N SER A 246 -7.11 0.10 10.09
CA SER A 246 -7.09 -1.25 9.55
C SER A 246 -5.74 -1.53 8.88
N GLY A 247 -5.24 -2.75 9.06
CA GLY A 247 -4.11 -3.21 8.28
C GLY A 247 -4.49 -3.31 6.82
N SER A 248 -3.58 -2.95 5.92
CA SER A 248 -3.73 -3.20 4.49
C SER A 248 -2.83 -4.35 4.05
N PHE A 249 -3.42 -5.32 3.36
CA PHE A 249 -2.72 -6.46 2.79
C PHE A 249 -2.49 -6.27 1.30
N LYS A 250 -1.52 -7.02 0.77
CA LYS A 250 -1.26 -7.05 -0.66
C LYS A 250 -2.53 -7.47 -1.40
N GLY A 251 -2.97 -6.64 -2.35
CA GLY A 251 -4.19 -6.85 -3.14
C GLY A 251 -5.37 -5.96 -2.75
N ASP A 252 -5.38 -5.42 -1.53
CA ASP A 252 -6.52 -4.62 -1.04
C ASP A 252 -6.66 -3.28 -1.78
N SER A 253 -5.59 -2.83 -2.47
CA SER A 253 -5.58 -1.61 -3.30
C SER A 253 -6.80 -1.54 -4.22
N GLY A 254 -7.48 -0.40 -4.18
CA GLY A 254 -8.74 -0.14 -4.86
C GLY A 254 -9.97 -0.59 -4.08
N GLY A 255 -9.81 -1.14 -2.87
CA GLY A 255 -10.91 -1.61 -2.03
C GLY A 255 -11.76 -0.47 -1.48
N GLY A 256 -13.06 -0.70 -1.30
CA GLY A 256 -13.99 0.29 -0.78
C GLY A 256 -13.97 0.36 0.74
N CYS A 257 -14.01 1.58 1.28
CA CYS A 257 -14.22 1.85 2.71
C CYS A 257 -15.65 2.35 2.92
N TRP A 258 -16.39 1.70 3.81
CA TRP A 258 -17.83 1.90 4.02
C TRP A 258 -18.09 2.27 5.47
N ASN A 259 -18.93 3.28 5.73
CA ASN A 259 -19.31 3.63 7.10
C ASN A 259 -20.36 2.64 7.67
N LYS A 260 -20.72 2.81 8.94
CA LYS A 260 -21.74 1.98 9.62
C LYS A 260 -23.13 1.99 8.96
N LYS A 261 -23.42 2.96 8.09
CA LYS A 261 -24.68 3.06 7.36
C LYS A 261 -24.62 2.36 5.99
N GLY A 262 -23.53 1.65 5.68
CA GLY A 262 -23.33 1.04 4.37
C GLY A 262 -23.02 2.05 3.27
N GLN A 263 -22.61 3.27 3.61
CA GLN A 263 -22.25 4.28 2.62
C GLN A 263 -20.76 4.25 2.32
N LEU A 264 -20.41 4.26 1.03
CA LEU A 264 -19.02 4.39 0.58
C LEU A 264 -18.49 5.75 1.00
N ILE A 265 -17.41 5.76 1.78
CA ILE A 265 -16.72 6.98 2.24
C ILE A 265 -15.40 7.21 1.50
N GLY A 266 -14.81 6.15 0.93
CA GLY A 266 -13.53 6.27 0.25
C GLY A 266 -13.03 4.96 -0.35
N MET A 267 -11.84 5.06 -0.94
CA MET A 267 -11.11 3.96 -1.57
C MET A 267 -9.75 3.82 -0.92
N GLN A 268 -9.36 2.60 -0.55
CA GLN A 268 -8.00 2.32 -0.11
C GLN A 268 -7.08 2.33 -1.34
N VAL A 269 -6.05 3.18 -1.32
CA VAL A 269 -5.12 3.34 -2.45
C VAL A 269 -3.70 2.92 -2.10
N GLU A 270 -3.25 3.07 -0.87
CA GLU A 270 -1.88 2.70 -0.51
C GLU A 270 -1.80 2.14 0.91
N VAL A 271 -0.67 1.53 1.21
CA VAL A 271 -0.27 1.23 2.59
C VAL A 271 0.64 2.36 3.03
N GLU A 272 0.29 3.06 4.11
CA GLU A 272 1.23 3.98 4.76
C GLU A 272 2.43 3.15 5.21
N LYS A 273 3.56 3.31 4.51
CA LYS A 273 4.87 2.84 4.97
C LYS A 273 5.26 3.69 6.19
N GLY A 274 4.55 3.49 7.31
CA GLY A 274 4.99 4.01 8.60
C GLY A 274 6.42 3.52 8.79
N GLY A 275 7.33 4.43 9.16
CA GLY A 275 8.67 4.04 9.57
C GLY A 275 8.49 2.97 10.63
N HIS A 276 8.90 1.73 10.33
CA HIS A 276 8.67 0.59 11.20
C HIS A 276 9.02 1.00 12.62
N THR A 277 8.04 0.98 13.53
CA THR A 277 8.35 1.08 14.95
C THR A 277 9.33 -0.04 15.21
N LYS A 278 10.56 0.31 15.58
CA LYS A 278 11.53 -0.72 15.92
C LYS A 278 11.13 -1.25 17.28
N ASP A 279 11.12 -2.57 17.45
CA ASP A 279 11.00 -3.14 18.79
C ASP A 279 12.19 -2.68 19.67
N ASP A 280 12.17 -2.99 20.97
CA ASP A 280 13.26 -2.66 21.90
C ASP A 280 14.62 -3.25 21.46
N LYS A 281 14.64 -4.13 20.45
CA LYS A 281 15.84 -4.74 19.87
C LYS A 281 16.28 -4.11 18.55
N GLY A 282 15.61 -3.05 18.09
CA GLY A 282 15.95 -2.37 16.84
C GLY A 282 15.44 -3.09 15.58
N ARG A 283 14.71 -4.20 15.73
CA ARG A 283 14.12 -4.93 14.61
C ARG A 283 12.88 -4.16 14.14
N PRO A 284 12.57 -4.12 12.84
CA PRO A 284 11.27 -3.65 12.41
C PRO A 284 10.23 -4.45 13.19
N ALA A 285 9.40 -3.79 14.00
CA ALA A 285 8.13 -4.38 14.33
C ALA A 285 7.40 -4.43 12.99
N SER A 286 7.41 -5.61 12.35
CA SER A 286 6.35 -5.91 11.41
C SER A 286 5.09 -5.62 12.18
N PRO A 287 4.25 -4.66 11.73
CA PRO A 287 2.96 -4.53 12.35
C PRO A 287 2.32 -5.93 12.17
N ALA A 288 1.86 -6.53 13.26
CA ALA A 288 1.32 -7.90 13.25
C ALA A 288 0.12 -8.03 12.29
N CYS A 289 -0.42 -6.89 11.85
CA CYS A 289 -1.36 -6.68 10.77
C CYS A 289 -0.71 -5.65 9.82
N GLY A 290 -0.87 -5.71 8.50
CA GLY A 290 -0.17 -4.84 7.54
C GLY A 290 -0.15 -3.33 7.86
N GLY A 291 0.67 -2.54 7.16
CA GLY A 291 0.77 -1.10 7.43
C GLY A 291 -0.60 -0.39 7.38
N ARG A 292 -0.70 0.78 8.02
CA ARG A 292 -1.97 1.54 8.10
C ARG A 292 -2.49 1.83 6.70
N CYS A 293 -3.79 1.66 6.47
CA CYS A 293 -4.35 1.93 5.15
C CYS A 293 -4.40 3.45 4.86
N CYS A 294 -4.12 3.82 3.62
CA CYS A 294 -4.32 5.16 3.08
C CYS A 294 -5.63 5.16 2.27
N ILE A 295 -6.55 6.05 2.65
CA ILE A 295 -7.88 6.15 2.08
C ILE A 295 -8.01 7.49 1.35
N VAL A 296 -8.46 7.47 0.10
CA VAL A 296 -8.91 8.67 -0.64
C VAL A 296 -10.41 8.78 -0.47
N ALA A 297 -10.90 9.97 -0.12
CA ALA A 297 -12.34 10.17 0.07
C ALA A 297 -13.09 10.07 -1.26
N VAL A 298 -14.25 9.43 -1.24
CA VAL A 298 -15.06 9.29 -2.46
C VAL A 298 -15.55 10.64 -2.97
N CYS A 299 -15.82 11.59 -2.08
CA CYS A 299 -16.22 12.94 -2.45
C CYS A 299 -15.15 13.66 -3.28
N ASP A 300 -13.87 13.47 -2.96
CA ASP A 300 -12.77 14.08 -3.71
C ASP A 300 -12.67 13.49 -5.12
N VAL A 301 -12.88 12.18 -5.24
CA VAL A 301 -12.96 11.49 -6.54
C VAL A 301 -14.15 12.04 -7.34
N LEU A 302 -15.34 12.14 -6.74
CA LEU A 302 -16.56 12.64 -7.39
C LEU A 302 -16.41 14.08 -7.88
N VAL A 303 -15.78 14.96 -7.10
CA VAL A 303 -15.45 16.33 -7.51
C VAL A 303 -14.55 16.32 -8.74
N ALA A 304 -13.53 15.45 -8.76
CA ALA A 304 -12.60 15.32 -9.88
C ALA A 304 -13.21 14.69 -11.15
N ILE A 305 -14.40 14.09 -11.06
CA ILE A 305 -15.12 13.49 -12.21
C ILE A 305 -16.49 14.12 -12.45
N ARG A 306 -16.75 15.31 -11.90
CA ARG A 306 -18.09 15.92 -11.94
C ARG A 306 -18.66 16.04 -13.35
N ASP A 307 -17.81 16.30 -14.34
CA ASP A 307 -18.19 16.40 -15.75
C ASP A 307 -18.53 15.05 -16.42
N LEU A 308 -18.19 13.94 -15.77
CA LEU A 308 -18.52 12.56 -16.20
C LEU A 308 -19.79 12.02 -15.55
N LEU A 309 -20.25 12.65 -14.46
CA LEU A 309 -21.48 12.26 -13.77
C LEU A 309 -22.69 12.70 -14.59
N PRO A 310 -23.80 11.94 -14.54
CA PRO A 310 -25.05 12.42 -15.12
C PRO A 310 -25.41 13.79 -14.50
N PRO A 311 -26.04 14.69 -15.28
CA PRO A 311 -26.58 15.91 -14.71
C PRO A 311 -27.47 15.53 -13.51
N ALA A 312 -27.29 16.24 -12.39
CA ALA A 312 -28.24 16.11 -11.29
C ALA A 312 -29.59 16.54 -11.85
N ASP A 313 -30.53 15.62 -11.98
CA ASP A 313 -31.89 15.96 -12.39
C ASP A 313 -32.38 17.03 -11.41
N SER A 314 -32.51 18.26 -11.91
CA SER A 314 -33.25 19.30 -11.22
C SER A 314 -34.70 18.84 -11.20
N ASP A 315 -35.26 18.70 -10.00
CA ASP A 315 -36.70 18.62 -9.73
C ASP A 315 -37.35 17.23 -9.83
N GLU A 316 -36.93 16.28 -8.97
CA GLU A 316 -37.92 15.38 -8.35
C GLU A 316 -38.32 15.96 -6.99
N GLU A 317 -39.40 16.74 -6.98
CA GLU A 317 -40.16 17.05 -5.77
C GLU A 317 -40.57 15.73 -5.11
N TYR A 318 -39.84 15.33 -4.07
CA TYR A 318 -40.31 14.28 -3.17
C TYR A 318 -41.54 14.83 -2.43
N GLU A 319 -42.73 14.48 -2.91
CA GLU A 319 -43.96 14.53 -2.12
C GLU A 319 -43.75 13.66 -0.87
N TRP A 320 -43.46 14.32 0.25
CA TRP A 320 -43.54 13.71 1.57
C TRP A 320 -45.02 13.49 1.86
N ASN A 321 -45.52 12.28 1.57
CA ASN A 321 -46.80 11.85 2.12
C ASN A 321 -46.62 11.56 3.62
N GLU A 322 -47.34 12.33 4.43
CA GLU A 322 -47.46 12.25 5.90
C GLU A 322 -47.93 10.88 6.41
#